data_AF-K9B6P1-F1
#
_entry.id   AF-K9B6P1-F1
#
_cell.length_a   1.000
_cell.length_b   1.000
_cell.length_c   1.000
_cell.angle_alpha   90.00
_cell.angle_beta   90.00
_cell.angle_gamma   90.00
#
_symmetry.space_group_name_H-M   'P 1'
#
loop_
_entity.id
_entity.type
_entity.pdbx_description
1 polymer ?
#
loop_
_entity_poly.entity_id
_entity_poly.type
_entity_poly.pdbx_seq_one_letter_code
_entity_poly.pdbx_strand_id
1 'polypeptide(L)'
;MLGRLLIKYLIKKNTYTSQYVKVLLKKIKRIETRKIVWLDELDHEKILTFKYCKNNLNFQPKTLNLNQKFDFKAEIPEINLYRFSNVIINTNSSHLITATNAVFERIKHADIRYCNYSTGIIKWHNHKNTIFRYNKRKKNIPHAIFLGGNGVFNYYHWLIEISPKILLLNSDLLNKYNIKTLILDERVKKIPSFQKILALYLKEKNLDLEIIYVDHRVDLHVDELFYVNNENNIVFNSKEILSSPDFSIISSTLRLCCTNLSVKAFSAI
;
A
#
# COMPACT_ATOMS: atom_id res chain seq x y z
N MET A 1 -18.54 -7.70 21.37
CA MET A 1 -19.21 -6.38 21.30
C MET A 1 -18.40 -5.23 21.91
N LEU A 2 -17.82 -5.37 23.13
CA LEU A 2 -17.11 -4.28 23.84
C LEU A 2 -16.03 -3.54 23.02
N GLY A 3 -15.20 -4.24 22.24
CA GLY A 3 -14.17 -3.58 21.42
C GLY A 3 -14.73 -2.61 20.38
N ARG A 4 -15.89 -2.91 19.79
CA ARG A 4 -16.56 -2.01 18.84
C ARG A 4 -17.11 -0.77 19.56
N LEU A 5 -17.66 -0.94 20.77
CA LEU A 5 -18.13 0.18 21.61
C LEU A 5 -16.99 1.12 21.98
N LEU A 6 -15.83 0.58 22.36
CA LEU A 6 -14.64 1.38 22.70
C LEU A 6 -14.11 2.15 21.48
N ILE A 7 -14.10 1.53 20.29
CA ILE A 7 -13.75 2.24 19.05
C ILE A 7 -14.76 3.38 18.79
N LYS A 8 -16.07 3.12 18.89
CA LYS A 8 -17.10 4.17 18.74
C LYS A 8 -16.91 5.32 19.75
N TYR A 9 -16.56 4.99 20.99
CA TYR A 9 -16.24 5.99 22.02
C TYR A 9 -15.04 6.86 21.62
N LEU A 10 -13.94 6.25 21.16
CA LEU A 10 -12.76 6.98 20.68
C LEU A 10 -13.08 7.87 19.48
N ILE A 11 -13.90 7.39 18.54
CA ILE A 11 -14.37 8.18 17.39
C ILE A 11 -15.15 9.41 17.87
N LYS A 12 -16.13 9.21 18.78
CA LYS A 12 -16.93 10.32 19.34
C LYS A 12 -16.07 11.36 20.07
N LYS A 13 -14.98 10.93 20.69
CA LYS A 13 -14.00 11.81 21.36
C LYS A 13 -12.91 12.33 20.43
N ASN A 14 -12.97 12.05 19.13
CA ASN A 14 -11.94 12.41 18.17
C ASN A 14 -10.52 12.02 18.64
N THR A 15 -10.40 10.84 19.26
CA THR A 15 -9.19 10.28 19.89
C THR A 15 -8.65 11.03 21.12
N TYR A 16 -9.27 12.14 21.54
CA TYR A 16 -8.91 12.87 22.76
C TYR A 16 -9.29 12.07 24.01
N THR A 17 -8.32 11.35 24.55
CA THR A 17 -8.43 10.54 25.77
C THR A 17 -7.17 10.64 26.62
N SER A 18 -7.30 10.42 27.93
CA SER A 18 -6.18 10.45 28.87
C SER A 18 -5.17 9.33 28.59
N GLN A 19 -3.92 9.54 28.99
CA GLN A 19 -2.85 8.57 28.79
C GLN A 19 -3.14 7.23 29.47
N TYR A 20 -3.76 7.25 30.65
CA TYR A 20 -4.18 6.05 31.36
C TYR A 20 -5.16 5.21 30.54
N VAL A 21 -6.17 5.84 29.94
CA VAL A 21 -7.16 5.16 29.08
C VAL A 21 -6.47 4.54 27.85
N LYS A 22 -5.52 5.26 27.23
CA LYS A 22 -4.75 4.72 26.09
C LYS A 22 -3.95 3.47 26.47
N VAL A 23 -3.27 3.48 27.62
CA VAL A 23 -2.52 2.33 28.12
C VAL A 23 -3.45 1.14 28.39
N LEU A 24 -4.60 1.38 29.00
CA LEU A 24 -5.60 0.35 29.29
C LEU A 24 -6.16 -0.28 28.00
N LEU A 25 -6.51 0.56 27.02
CA LEU A 25 -7.01 0.12 25.71
C LEU A 25 -6.00 -0.73 24.95
N LYS A 26 -4.72 -0.34 24.99
CA LYS A 26 -3.61 -1.11 24.41
C LYS A 26 -3.49 -2.47 25.06
N LYS A 27 -3.41 -2.53 26.40
CA LYS A 27 -3.22 -3.79 27.14
C LYS A 27 -4.39 -4.74 26.99
N ILE A 28 -5.62 -4.27 27.18
CA ILE A 28 -6.80 -5.15 27.27
C ILE A 28 -7.39 -5.46 25.88
N LYS A 29 -7.39 -4.48 24.98
CA LYS A 29 -8.12 -4.59 23.70
C LYS A 29 -7.23 -4.49 22.47
N ARG A 30 -5.93 -4.24 22.65
CA ARG A 30 -4.95 -4.03 21.57
C ARG A 30 -5.35 -2.87 20.66
N ILE A 31 -6.03 -1.89 21.22
CA ILE A 31 -6.48 -0.68 20.52
C ILE A 31 -5.52 0.44 20.87
N GLU A 32 -5.00 1.11 19.85
CA GLU A 32 -4.17 2.30 20.00
C GLU A 32 -4.66 3.41 19.07
N THR A 33 -4.22 4.62 19.41
CA THR A 33 -4.39 5.81 18.58
C THR A 33 -3.03 6.40 18.26
N ARG A 34 -2.87 6.89 17.04
CA ARG A 34 -1.65 7.58 16.58
C ARG A 34 -2.04 8.80 15.75
N LYS A 35 -1.16 9.79 15.71
CA LYS A 35 -1.23 10.85 14.71
C LYS A 35 -0.91 10.25 13.34
N ILE A 36 -1.56 10.77 12.31
CA ILE A 36 -1.27 10.42 10.94
C ILE A 36 -0.17 11.35 10.43
N VAL A 37 0.77 10.76 9.71
CA VAL A 37 1.73 11.48 8.87
C VAL A 37 1.58 10.95 7.46
N TRP A 38 1.58 11.84 6.47
CA TRP A 38 1.43 11.46 5.08
C TRP A 38 2.79 11.03 4.50
N LEU A 39 2.81 9.90 3.80
CA LEU A 39 4.03 9.32 3.25
C LEU A 39 4.77 10.30 2.32
N ASP A 40 4.03 11.08 1.53
CA ASP A 40 4.55 12.09 0.60
C ASP A 40 5.11 13.34 1.30
N GLU A 41 4.96 13.46 2.62
CA GLU A 41 5.54 14.54 3.44
C GLU A 41 6.79 14.07 4.20
N LEU A 42 7.20 12.80 4.03
CA LEU A 42 8.37 12.22 4.69
C LEU A 42 9.62 12.35 3.83
N ASP A 43 10.42 13.39 4.06
CA ASP A 43 11.68 13.60 3.34
C ASP A 43 12.86 12.80 3.91
N HIS A 44 12.90 12.57 5.22
CA HIS A 44 14.02 11.87 5.86
C HIS A 44 14.02 10.36 5.59
N GLU A 45 12.84 9.75 5.50
CA GLU A 45 12.66 8.33 5.21
C GLU A 45 12.81 8.04 3.71
N LYS A 46 12.69 9.05 2.84
CA LYS A 46 12.86 8.92 1.39
C LYS A 46 14.35 8.77 1.06
N ILE A 47 14.72 7.61 0.51
CA ILE A 47 16.13 7.29 0.20
C ILE A 47 16.46 7.24 -1.30
N LEU A 48 15.45 7.16 -2.16
CA LEU A 48 15.62 7.16 -3.62
C LEU A 48 14.33 7.60 -4.32
N THR A 49 14.45 8.34 -5.42
CA THR A 49 13.35 8.64 -6.34
C THR A 49 13.55 7.86 -7.63
N PHE A 50 12.65 6.93 -7.94
CA PHE A 50 12.66 6.15 -9.18
C PHE A 50 12.09 6.94 -10.36
N LYS A 51 11.02 7.70 -10.12
CA LYS A 51 10.37 8.55 -11.11
C LYS A 51 10.01 9.88 -10.47
N TYR A 52 10.41 10.96 -11.13
CA TYR A 52 10.04 12.31 -10.73
C TYR A 52 8.60 12.63 -11.14
N CYS A 53 8.01 13.58 -10.42
CA CYS A 53 6.69 14.09 -10.70
C CYS A 53 6.65 14.62 -12.14
N LYS A 54 5.58 14.28 -12.88
CA LYS A 54 5.38 14.82 -14.22
C LYS A 54 3.90 14.96 -14.54
N ASN A 55 3.57 16.05 -15.22
CA ASN A 55 2.27 16.19 -15.87
C ASN A 55 2.29 15.36 -17.16
N ASN A 56 1.37 14.41 -17.27
CA ASN A 56 1.28 13.53 -18.43
C ASN A 56 -0.17 13.35 -18.86
N LEU A 57 -0.36 12.85 -20.08
CA LEU A 57 -1.66 12.40 -20.55
C LEU A 57 -2.00 11.08 -19.85
N ASN A 58 -3.17 11.06 -19.20
CA ASN A 58 -3.69 9.91 -18.48
C ASN A 58 -4.97 9.42 -19.13
N PHE A 59 -5.20 8.12 -19.00
CA PHE A 59 -6.32 7.43 -19.63
C PHE A 59 -7.20 6.80 -18.54
N GLN A 60 -8.49 7.10 -18.58
CA GLN A 60 -9.46 6.38 -17.77
C GLN A 60 -9.73 4.98 -18.37
N PRO A 61 -10.01 3.96 -17.54
CA PRO A 61 -10.38 2.63 -18.02
C PRO A 61 -11.67 2.72 -18.85
N LYS A 62 -11.68 2.05 -20.01
CA LYS A 62 -12.87 1.98 -20.87
C LYS A 62 -13.91 1.07 -20.22
N THR A 63 -14.96 1.65 -19.66
CA THR A 63 -16.11 0.87 -19.20
C THR A 63 -16.92 0.40 -20.41
N LEU A 64 -17.33 -0.88 -20.43
CA LEU A 64 -18.02 -1.54 -21.56
C LEU A 64 -19.22 -0.76 -22.13
N ASN A 65 -19.85 0.10 -21.32
CA ASN A 65 -21.08 0.83 -21.67
C ASN A 65 -20.90 2.35 -21.85
N LEU A 66 -19.68 2.89 -21.72
CA LEU A 66 -19.41 4.32 -21.98
C LEU A 66 -18.30 4.43 -23.03
N ASN A 67 -18.66 4.95 -24.20
CA ASN A 67 -17.74 5.16 -25.31
C ASN A 67 -16.92 6.46 -25.21
N GLN A 68 -17.01 7.19 -24.09
CA GLN A 68 -16.27 8.45 -23.96
C GLN A 68 -14.86 8.21 -23.40
N LYS A 69 -13.87 8.48 -24.27
CA LYS A 69 -12.49 8.71 -23.86
C LYS A 69 -12.41 10.14 -23.33
N PHE A 70 -12.12 10.29 -22.05
CA PHE A 70 -11.62 11.56 -21.55
C PHE A 70 -10.13 11.37 -21.29
N ASP A 71 -9.33 11.71 -22.29
CA ASP A 71 -7.90 11.90 -22.07
C ASP A 71 -7.77 13.18 -21.23
N PHE A 72 -7.13 13.07 -20.07
CA PHE A 72 -6.96 14.21 -19.18
C PHE A 72 -5.48 14.35 -18.81
N LYS A 73 -5.03 15.60 -18.70
CA LYS A 73 -3.71 15.87 -18.14
C LYS A 73 -3.83 15.84 -16.63
N ALA A 74 -3.04 14.98 -15.99
CA ALA A 74 -2.90 14.99 -14.55
C ALA A 74 -1.45 14.78 -14.16
N GLU A 75 -1.16 15.23 -12.95
CA GLU A 75 0.11 15.02 -12.29
C GLU A 75 0.26 13.55 -11.91
N ILE A 76 1.28 12.88 -12.44
CA ILE A 76 1.70 11.56 -11.97
C ILE A 76 2.60 11.79 -10.75
N PRO A 77 2.29 11.20 -9.58
CA PRO A 77 3.09 11.39 -8.38
C PRO A 77 4.50 10.83 -8.55
N GLU A 78 5.43 11.35 -7.75
CA GLU A 78 6.75 10.75 -7.61
C GLU A 78 6.63 9.29 -7.14
N ILE A 79 7.51 8.44 -7.65
CA ILE A 79 7.71 7.11 -7.10
C ILE A 79 9.03 7.06 -6.38
N ASN A 80 8.96 6.79 -5.09
CA ASN A 80 10.03 6.88 -4.13
C ASN A 80 10.19 5.54 -3.40
N LEU A 81 11.44 5.24 -3.05
CA LEU A 81 11.78 4.21 -2.08
C LEU A 81 11.94 4.88 -0.71
N TYR A 82 11.21 4.35 0.27
CA TYR A 82 11.30 4.77 1.66
C TYR A 82 11.96 3.68 2.50
N ARG A 83 12.69 4.09 3.53
CA ARG A 83 13.31 3.22 4.53
C ARG A 83 12.75 3.55 5.90
N PHE A 84 12.21 2.55 6.57
CA PHE A 84 11.68 2.68 7.93
C PHE A 84 12.36 1.70 8.89
N SER A 85 12.52 2.11 10.14
CA SER A 85 13.03 1.26 11.20
C SER A 85 11.95 0.95 12.24
N ASN A 86 11.92 -0.30 12.71
CA ASN A 86 11.05 -0.78 13.79
C ASN A 86 9.56 -0.44 13.56
N VAL A 87 9.02 -0.89 12.43
CA VAL A 87 7.63 -0.62 12.04
C VAL A 87 6.75 -1.84 12.12
N ILE A 88 5.45 -1.60 12.29
CA ILE A 88 4.43 -2.64 12.22
C ILE A 88 3.64 -2.45 10.93
N ILE A 89 3.56 -3.49 10.12
CA ILE A 89 2.77 -3.51 8.88
C ILE A 89 1.75 -4.65 8.91
N ASN A 90 0.74 -4.53 8.04
CA ASN A 90 -0.23 -5.56 7.77
C ASN A 90 -0.34 -5.75 6.25
N THR A 91 -0.31 -7.00 5.78
CA THR A 91 -0.29 -7.32 4.35
C THR A 91 -1.55 -6.92 3.59
N ASN A 92 -2.65 -6.62 4.29
CA ASN A 92 -3.90 -6.11 3.72
C ASN A 92 -4.06 -4.59 3.90
N SER A 93 -2.97 -3.84 3.98
CA SER A 93 -2.97 -2.39 4.07
C SER A 93 -1.69 -1.77 3.49
N SER A 94 -1.78 -0.53 3.03
CA SER A 94 -0.62 0.30 2.65
C SER A 94 -0.10 1.15 3.83
N HIS A 95 -0.52 0.85 5.06
CA HIS A 95 -0.24 1.67 6.23
C HIS A 95 0.88 1.09 7.06
N LEU A 96 1.69 1.96 7.66
CA LEU A 96 2.78 1.59 8.54
C LEU A 96 2.57 2.22 9.91
N ILE A 97 2.77 1.47 10.98
CA ILE A 97 2.74 1.99 12.35
C ILE A 97 4.17 2.09 12.86
N THR A 98 4.61 3.31 13.13
CA THR A 98 5.90 3.58 13.79
C THR A 98 5.70 3.69 15.31
N ALA A 99 6.78 3.90 16.04
CA ALA A 99 6.71 4.13 17.48
C ALA A 99 5.77 5.30 17.83
N THR A 100 5.80 6.38 17.03
CA THR A 100 5.16 7.67 17.32
C THR A 100 3.95 7.99 16.44
N ASN A 101 3.95 7.52 15.19
CA ASN A 101 2.99 7.91 14.16
C ASN A 101 2.41 6.70 13.42
N ALA A 102 1.35 6.94 12.66
CA ALA A 102 0.90 6.04 11.62
C ALA A 102 1.12 6.71 10.27
N VAL A 103 1.87 6.07 9.39
CA VAL A 103 2.21 6.57 8.06
C VAL A 103 1.15 6.08 7.08
N PHE A 104 0.51 7.03 6.39
CA PHE A 104 -0.54 6.78 5.43
C PHE A 104 -0.08 7.24 4.05
N GLU A 105 -0.34 6.43 3.04
CA GLU A 105 -0.26 6.86 1.66
C GLU A 105 -1.60 7.46 1.23
N ARG A 106 -1.58 8.73 0.78
CA ARG A 106 -2.78 9.44 0.29
C ARG A 106 -2.79 9.59 -1.22
N ILE A 107 -3.95 9.97 -1.74
CA ILE A 107 -4.11 10.46 -3.11
C ILE A 107 -4.17 11.99 -2.97
N LYS A 108 -3.07 12.68 -3.33
CA LYS A 108 -2.87 14.12 -3.04
C LYS A 108 -4.06 15.00 -3.41
N HIS A 109 -4.69 14.72 -4.56
CA HIS A 109 -5.75 15.56 -5.13
C HIS A 109 -7.17 15.09 -4.78
N ALA A 110 -7.30 14.02 -4.01
CA ALA A 110 -8.60 13.52 -3.58
C ALA A 110 -9.01 14.19 -2.25
N ASP A 111 -10.26 14.63 -2.15
CA ASP A 111 -10.77 15.13 -0.89
C ASP A 111 -10.86 13.97 0.13
N ILE A 112 -10.09 14.13 1.21
CA ILE A 112 -9.92 13.14 2.28
C ILE A 112 -11.24 12.77 2.96
N ARG A 113 -12.27 13.62 2.91
CA ARG A 113 -13.59 13.33 3.48
C ARG A 113 -14.24 12.14 2.76
N TYR A 114 -13.96 11.97 1.48
CA TYR A 114 -14.40 10.88 0.61
C TYR A 114 -13.49 9.65 0.70
N CYS A 115 -12.23 9.81 1.08
CA CYS A 115 -11.24 8.73 1.12
C CYS A 115 -11.36 7.90 2.41
N ASN A 116 -11.72 6.62 2.30
CA ASN A 116 -11.68 5.70 3.43
C ASN A 116 -10.47 4.77 3.37
N TYR A 117 -9.34 5.24 3.91
CA TYR A 117 -8.14 4.45 4.12
C TYR A 117 -8.23 3.36 5.22
N SER A 118 -9.39 3.07 5.82
CA SER A 118 -9.49 2.07 6.90
C SER A 118 -9.33 0.64 6.37
N THR A 119 -8.15 0.05 6.54
CA THR A 119 -7.79 -1.29 6.03
C THR A 119 -6.88 -2.02 7.01
N GLY A 120 -6.77 -3.34 6.87
CA GLY A 120 -5.97 -4.17 7.76
C GLY A 120 -6.30 -3.92 9.25
N ILE A 121 -5.30 -3.44 10.00
CA ILE A 121 -5.44 -3.12 11.42
C ILE A 121 -6.10 -1.76 11.69
N ILE A 122 -6.14 -0.85 10.72
CA ILE A 122 -6.81 0.46 10.84
C ILE A 122 -8.33 0.24 10.92
N LYS A 123 -8.97 0.84 11.93
CA LYS A 123 -10.42 0.72 12.17
C LYS A 123 -11.17 2.02 11.93
N TRP A 124 -10.47 3.15 11.99
CA TRP A 124 -11.01 4.47 11.70
C TRP A 124 -9.86 5.47 11.54
N HIS A 125 -10.09 6.54 10.78
CA HIS A 125 -9.19 7.68 10.69
C HIS A 125 -9.94 8.97 10.38
N ASN A 126 -9.25 10.09 10.60
CA ASN A 126 -9.54 11.38 9.99
C ASN A 126 -8.22 12.00 9.47
N HIS A 127 -8.21 13.29 9.13
CA HIS A 127 -7.03 13.97 8.61
C HIS A 127 -5.81 14.06 9.56
N LYS A 128 -5.99 13.80 10.87
CA LYS A 128 -4.94 13.98 11.89
C LYS A 128 -4.65 12.73 12.71
N ASN A 129 -5.64 11.87 12.92
CA ASN A 129 -5.57 10.79 13.88
C ASN A 129 -6.18 9.52 13.31
N THR A 130 -5.63 8.39 13.74
CA THR A 130 -6.14 7.06 13.41
C THR A 130 -6.37 6.23 14.66
N ILE A 131 -7.33 5.32 14.58
CA ILE A 131 -7.59 4.26 15.55
C ILE A 131 -7.30 2.95 14.86
N PHE A 132 -6.44 2.13 15.46
CA PHE A 132 -6.14 0.80 14.96
C PHE A 132 -6.22 -0.24 16.07
N ARG A 133 -6.39 -1.48 15.64
CA ARG A 133 -6.45 -2.63 16.53
C ARG A 133 -5.59 -3.74 15.99
N TYR A 134 -4.51 -4.06 16.71
CA TYR A 134 -3.61 -5.14 16.33
C TYR A 134 -4.33 -6.47 16.24
N ASN A 135 -3.80 -7.34 15.39
CA ASN A 135 -4.09 -8.75 15.41
C ASN A 135 -3.50 -9.44 16.64
N LYS A 136 -3.91 -10.68 16.89
CA LYS A 136 -3.41 -11.45 18.03
C LYS A 136 -2.04 -12.04 17.72
N ARG A 137 -1.90 -12.50 16.48
CA ARG A 137 -0.68 -13.12 15.96
C ARG A 137 0.26 -12.03 15.48
N LYS A 138 1.54 -12.23 15.76
CA LYS A 138 2.63 -11.35 15.38
C LYS A 138 3.76 -12.19 14.83
N LYS A 139 4.54 -11.63 13.90
CA LYS A 139 5.77 -12.23 13.40
C LYS A 139 6.81 -11.13 13.23
N ASN A 140 8.04 -11.42 13.64
CA ASN A 140 9.16 -10.52 13.43
C ASN A 140 9.84 -10.85 12.10
N ILE A 141 10.21 -9.82 11.35
CA ILE A 141 10.98 -9.92 10.11
C ILE A 141 12.14 -8.93 10.25
N PRO A 142 13.40 -9.39 10.21
CA PRO A 142 14.52 -8.46 10.40
C PRO A 142 14.58 -7.40 9.30
N HIS A 143 14.46 -7.84 8.05
CA HIS A 143 14.78 -7.00 6.91
C HIS A 143 13.97 -7.39 5.70
N ALA A 144 13.21 -6.47 5.10
CA ALA A 144 12.42 -6.80 3.92
C ALA A 144 12.01 -5.57 3.09
N ILE A 145 11.71 -5.82 1.81
CA ILE A 145 10.88 -4.93 1.01
C ILE A 145 9.42 -5.38 1.07
N PHE A 146 8.51 -4.42 1.19
CA PHE A 146 7.08 -4.67 1.22
C PHE A 146 6.40 -4.03 0.01
N LEU A 147 5.77 -4.88 -0.78
CA LEU A 147 4.96 -4.47 -1.94
C LEU A 147 3.46 -4.62 -1.67
N GLY A 148 3.06 -4.91 -0.44
CA GLY A 148 1.64 -5.03 -0.13
C GLY A 148 0.94 -3.68 -0.24
N GLY A 149 -0.38 -3.78 -0.22
CA GLY A 149 -1.24 -2.64 -0.41
C GLY A 149 -2.68 -3.03 -0.15
N ASN A 150 -3.52 -2.01 -0.10
CA ASN A 150 -4.94 -2.24 -0.05
C ASN A 150 -5.41 -3.02 -1.29
N GLY A 151 -6.32 -3.97 -1.13
CA GLY A 151 -6.85 -4.71 -2.27
C GLY A 151 -5.86 -5.65 -2.97
N VAL A 152 -4.76 -6.08 -2.34
CA VAL A 152 -3.74 -6.98 -2.93
C VAL A 152 -4.26 -8.30 -3.51
N PHE A 153 -5.47 -8.71 -3.13
CA PHE A 153 -6.18 -9.89 -3.63
C PHE A 153 -7.08 -9.60 -4.84
N ASN A 154 -7.26 -8.33 -5.20
CA ASN A 154 -8.05 -7.88 -6.33
C ASN A 154 -7.16 -7.76 -7.56
N TYR A 155 -7.60 -8.33 -8.69
CA TYR A 155 -6.81 -8.40 -9.93
C TYR A 155 -6.41 -7.02 -10.46
N TYR A 156 -7.28 -6.03 -10.35
CA TYR A 156 -7.04 -4.67 -10.83
C TYR A 156 -5.94 -3.98 -10.00
N HIS A 157 -6.04 -4.02 -8.67
CA HIS A 157 -5.01 -3.46 -7.77
C HIS A 157 -3.67 -4.20 -7.90
N TRP A 158 -3.72 -5.54 -8.03
CA TRP A 158 -2.51 -6.34 -8.24
C TRP A 158 -1.77 -5.91 -9.51
N LEU A 159 -2.49 -5.75 -10.62
CA LEU A 159 -1.89 -5.46 -11.93
C LEU A 159 -1.41 -4.01 -12.07
N ILE A 160 -2.11 -3.04 -11.47
CA ILE A 160 -1.87 -1.61 -11.75
C ILE A 160 -1.10 -0.91 -10.63
N GLU A 161 -1.23 -1.34 -9.38
CA GLU A 161 -0.62 -0.67 -8.23
C GLU A 161 0.56 -1.47 -7.66
N ILE A 162 0.36 -2.79 -7.47
CA ILE A 162 1.25 -3.59 -6.62
C ILE A 162 2.37 -4.26 -7.42
N SER A 163 2.03 -5.12 -8.38
CA SER A 163 3.04 -5.88 -9.11
C SER A 163 3.99 -5.01 -9.95
N PRO A 164 3.58 -3.89 -10.57
CA PRO A 164 4.49 -3.05 -11.34
C PRO A 164 5.64 -2.46 -10.53
N LYS A 165 5.53 -2.37 -9.20
CA LYS A 165 6.62 -1.90 -8.32
C LYS A 165 7.87 -2.77 -8.44
N ILE A 166 7.71 -4.06 -8.73
CA ILE A 166 8.84 -4.98 -8.96
C ILE A 166 9.70 -4.48 -10.12
N LEU A 167 9.10 -3.87 -11.14
CA LEU A 167 9.79 -3.38 -12.32
C LEU A 167 10.66 -2.14 -12.04
N LEU A 168 10.56 -1.55 -10.85
CA LEU A 168 11.41 -0.45 -10.39
C LEU A 168 12.66 -0.95 -9.67
N LEU A 169 12.65 -2.22 -9.23
CA LEU A 169 13.76 -2.84 -8.50
C LEU A 169 14.82 -3.35 -9.49
N ASN A 170 16.06 -3.41 -9.02
CA ASN A 170 17.20 -4.01 -9.70
C ASN A 170 18.18 -4.60 -8.67
N SER A 171 19.07 -5.49 -9.11
CA SER A 171 19.98 -6.21 -8.22
C SER A 171 20.96 -5.29 -7.48
N ASP A 172 21.42 -4.20 -8.11
CA ASP A 172 22.32 -3.24 -7.47
C ASP A 172 21.67 -2.55 -6.26
N LEU A 173 20.40 -2.16 -6.40
CA LEU A 173 19.60 -1.59 -5.32
C LEU A 173 19.42 -2.60 -4.17
N LEU A 174 19.05 -3.84 -4.50
CA LEU A 174 18.86 -4.88 -3.50
C LEU A 174 20.17 -5.18 -2.76
N ASN A 175 21.30 -5.24 -3.48
CA ASN A 175 22.62 -5.47 -2.90
C ASN A 175 23.06 -4.30 -2.01
N LYS A 176 22.93 -3.05 -2.50
CA LYS A 176 23.28 -1.82 -1.75
C LYS A 176 22.60 -1.77 -0.39
N TYR A 177 21.34 -2.20 -0.34
CA TYR A 177 20.53 -2.17 0.86
C TYR A 177 20.35 -3.55 1.50
N ASN A 178 21.09 -4.58 1.09
CA ASN A 178 21.00 -5.95 1.61
C ASN A 178 19.56 -6.51 1.70
N ILE A 179 18.72 -6.21 0.70
CA ILE A 179 17.32 -6.63 0.62
C ILE A 179 17.28 -8.03 0.00
N LYS A 180 16.97 -9.03 0.83
CA LYS A 180 16.86 -10.44 0.39
C LYS A 180 15.44 -10.97 0.41
N THR A 181 14.52 -10.22 1.02
CA THR A 181 13.18 -10.72 1.34
C THR A 181 12.12 -9.78 0.81
N LEU A 182 11.13 -10.34 0.12
CA LEU A 182 9.92 -9.68 -0.34
C LEU A 182 8.71 -10.18 0.46
N ILE A 183 8.00 -9.28 1.14
CA ILE A 183 6.77 -9.60 1.87
C ILE A 183 5.55 -9.42 0.95
N LEU A 184 4.70 -10.45 0.88
CA LEU A 184 3.41 -10.43 0.19
C LEU A 184 2.29 -11.05 1.03
N ASP A 185 1.04 -10.71 0.71
CA ASP A 185 -0.13 -11.35 1.33
C ASP A 185 -0.27 -12.80 0.85
N GLU A 186 -0.68 -13.70 1.75
CA GLU A 186 -0.87 -15.13 1.43
C GLU A 186 -1.85 -15.38 0.28
N ARG A 187 -2.80 -14.48 0.04
CA ARG A 187 -3.79 -14.63 -1.03
C ARG A 187 -3.14 -14.54 -2.40
N VAL A 188 -2.02 -13.82 -2.53
CA VAL A 188 -1.23 -13.76 -3.76
C VAL A 188 -0.68 -15.14 -4.12
N LYS A 189 -0.27 -15.94 -3.13
CA LYS A 189 0.19 -17.32 -3.33
C LYS A 189 -0.91 -18.22 -3.90
N LYS A 190 -2.16 -17.96 -3.50
CA LYS A 190 -3.33 -18.79 -3.82
C LYS A 190 -3.92 -18.50 -5.20
N ILE A 191 -3.55 -17.38 -5.84
CA ILE A 191 -4.10 -16.97 -7.14
C ILE A 191 -3.06 -17.28 -8.24
N PRO A 192 -3.29 -18.29 -9.11
CA PRO A 192 -2.28 -18.73 -10.07
C PRO A 192 -1.83 -17.64 -11.05
N SER A 193 -2.75 -16.78 -11.51
CA SER A 193 -2.39 -15.68 -12.41
C SER A 193 -1.48 -14.65 -11.73
N PHE A 194 -1.62 -14.42 -10.43
CA PHE A 194 -0.74 -13.51 -9.69
C PHE A 194 0.66 -14.08 -9.55
N GLN A 195 0.76 -15.38 -9.28
CA GLN A 195 2.04 -16.08 -9.23
C GLN A 195 2.77 -16.02 -10.59
N LYS A 196 2.05 -16.20 -11.70
CA LYS A 196 2.63 -16.06 -13.05
C LYS A 196 3.17 -14.64 -13.29
N ILE A 197 2.40 -13.60 -12.97
CA ILE A 197 2.83 -12.20 -13.12
C ILE A 197 4.06 -11.92 -12.25
N LEU A 198 4.03 -12.36 -10.99
CA LEU A 198 5.15 -12.21 -10.05
C LEU A 198 6.43 -12.86 -10.59
N ALA A 199 6.34 -14.11 -11.03
CA ALA A 199 7.48 -14.84 -11.59
C ALA A 199 8.03 -14.17 -12.85
N LEU A 200 7.16 -13.69 -13.75
CA LEU A 200 7.55 -12.96 -14.95
C LEU A 200 8.33 -11.68 -14.61
N TYR A 201 7.86 -10.90 -13.64
CA TYR A 201 8.52 -9.64 -13.27
C TYR A 201 9.85 -9.86 -12.53
N LEU A 202 9.91 -10.84 -11.64
CA LEU A 202 11.17 -11.22 -10.98
C LEU A 202 12.20 -11.72 -12.01
N LYS A 203 11.78 -12.54 -12.99
CA LYS A 203 12.63 -13.02 -14.08
C LYS A 203 13.11 -11.87 -14.98
N GLU A 204 12.21 -11.01 -15.44
CA GLU A 204 12.57 -9.86 -16.31
C GLU A 204 13.58 -8.93 -15.63
N LYS A 205 13.53 -8.82 -14.30
CA LYS A 205 14.46 -8.00 -13.51
C LYS A 205 15.65 -8.76 -12.93
N ASN A 206 15.76 -10.05 -13.23
CA ASN A 206 16.80 -10.94 -12.70
C ASN A 206 16.97 -10.80 -11.17
N LEU A 207 15.83 -10.78 -10.45
CA LEU A 207 15.81 -10.61 -8.99
C LEU A 207 15.70 -11.97 -8.30
N ASP A 208 16.64 -12.22 -7.41
CA ASP A 208 16.63 -13.37 -6.50
C ASP A 208 16.22 -12.91 -5.10
N LEU A 209 14.92 -13.04 -4.80
CA LEU A 209 14.32 -12.61 -3.54
C LEU A 209 13.57 -13.78 -2.90
N GLU A 210 13.78 -13.99 -1.61
CA GLU A 210 12.94 -14.88 -0.81
C GLU A 210 11.57 -14.24 -0.64
N ILE A 211 10.51 -14.91 -1.12
CA ILE A 211 9.14 -14.41 -0.97
C ILE A 211 8.53 -14.98 0.31
N ILE A 212 8.23 -14.09 1.27
CA ILE A 212 7.48 -14.45 2.47
C ILE A 212 6.01 -14.09 2.30
N TYR A 213 5.18 -15.12 2.19
CA TYR A 213 3.72 -15.00 2.15
C TYR A 213 3.14 -14.98 3.57
N VAL A 214 2.31 -13.98 3.88
CA VAL A 214 1.77 -13.78 5.24
C VAL A 214 0.26 -13.56 5.22
N ASP A 215 -0.42 -14.28 6.12
CA ASP A 215 -1.84 -14.10 6.42
C ASP A 215 -2.12 -12.70 6.99
N HIS A 216 -3.11 -11.99 6.42
CA HIS A 216 -3.54 -10.66 6.87
C HIS A 216 -4.00 -10.59 8.33
N ARG A 217 -4.19 -11.72 9.02
CA ARG A 217 -4.48 -11.82 10.46
C ARG A 217 -3.21 -11.87 11.32
N VAL A 218 -2.04 -11.68 10.73
CA VAL A 218 -0.74 -11.57 11.41
C VAL A 218 -0.21 -10.16 11.22
N ASP A 219 0.21 -9.54 12.33
CA ASP A 219 0.93 -8.26 12.26
C ASP A 219 2.42 -8.55 12.12
N LEU A 220 3.06 -7.87 11.17
CA LEU A 220 4.50 -8.02 10.95
C LEU A 220 5.22 -6.88 11.64
N HIS A 221 6.09 -7.22 12.58
CA HIS A 221 7.06 -6.31 13.15
C HIS A 221 8.33 -6.41 12.32
N VAL A 222 8.71 -5.31 11.68
CA VAL A 222 9.84 -5.28 10.75
C VAL A 222 10.91 -4.34 11.28
N ASP A 223 12.11 -4.86 11.54
CA ASP A 223 13.19 -4.07 12.14
C ASP A 223 13.71 -3.04 11.12
N GLU A 224 13.82 -3.43 9.85
CA GLU A 224 14.11 -2.54 8.74
C GLU A 224 13.24 -2.88 7.51
N LEU A 225 12.47 -1.89 7.07
CA LEU A 225 11.49 -2.03 6.00
C LEU A 225 11.78 -1.07 4.85
N PHE A 226 11.83 -1.60 3.64
CA PHE A 226 11.75 -0.83 2.41
C PHE A 226 10.33 -0.81 1.86
N TYR A 227 9.87 0.38 1.50
CA TYR A 227 8.53 0.59 0.99
C TYR A 227 8.58 1.43 -0.28
N VAL A 228 7.86 0.99 -1.32
CA VAL A 228 7.70 1.75 -2.56
C VAL A 228 6.26 2.24 -2.61
N ASN A 229 6.05 3.56 -2.74
CA ASN A 229 4.70 4.10 -2.90
C ASN A 229 4.11 3.73 -4.27
N ASN A 230 2.80 3.85 -4.39
CA ASN A 230 2.05 3.57 -5.60
C ASN A 230 2.17 4.73 -6.60
N GLU A 231 2.48 4.42 -7.86
CA GLU A 231 2.35 5.36 -8.98
C GLU A 231 0.88 5.70 -9.22
N ASN A 232 0.05 4.66 -9.22
CA ASN A 232 -1.40 4.76 -9.40
C ASN A 232 -2.00 4.35 -8.07
N ASN A 233 -2.65 5.28 -7.38
CA ASN A 233 -3.28 5.01 -6.10
C ASN A 233 -4.78 5.26 -6.26
N ILE A 234 -5.57 4.25 -5.98
CA ILE A 234 -7.02 4.26 -6.17
C ILE A 234 -7.70 4.25 -4.81
N VAL A 235 -8.75 5.05 -4.65
CA VAL A 235 -9.58 5.01 -3.46
C VAL A 235 -10.34 3.67 -3.43
N PHE A 236 -9.74 2.67 -2.78
CA PHE A 236 -10.31 1.33 -2.66
C PHE A 236 -11.66 1.31 -1.94
N ASN A 237 -11.83 2.14 -0.90
CA ASN A 237 -13.11 2.36 -0.21
C ASN A 237 -13.42 3.85 -0.23
N SER A 238 -14.59 4.24 -0.75
CA SER A 238 -15.13 5.58 -0.56
C SER A 238 -16.43 5.51 0.27
N LYS A 239 -16.85 6.65 0.81
CA LYS A 239 -18.10 6.74 1.59
C LYS A 239 -19.36 6.87 0.73
N GLU A 240 -19.24 7.23 -0.54
CA GLU A 240 -20.38 7.63 -1.39
C GLU A 240 -20.47 6.86 -2.70
N ILE A 241 -19.35 6.51 -3.35
CA ILE A 241 -19.29 5.79 -4.63
C ILE A 241 -18.23 4.67 -4.57
N LEU A 242 -18.58 3.42 -4.87
CA LEU A 242 -17.61 2.33 -5.03
C LEU A 242 -16.55 2.73 -6.07
N SER A 243 -15.32 3.03 -5.63
CA SER A 243 -14.13 3.33 -6.45
C SER A 243 -14.39 4.25 -7.66
N SER A 244 -14.13 5.56 -7.55
CA SER A 244 -14.07 6.38 -8.77
C SER A 244 -12.73 6.15 -9.50
N PRO A 245 -12.76 5.69 -10.76
CA PRO A 245 -11.56 5.63 -11.59
C PRO A 245 -11.10 7.01 -12.06
N ASP A 246 -11.78 8.10 -11.68
CA ASP A 246 -11.35 9.47 -12.00
C ASP A 246 -9.99 9.80 -11.39
N PHE A 247 -9.62 9.10 -10.31
CA PHE A 247 -8.29 9.16 -9.70
C PHE A 247 -7.37 8.01 -10.15
N SER A 248 -7.88 7.06 -10.95
CA SER A 248 -7.05 6.03 -11.56
C SER A 248 -6.24 6.64 -12.70
N ILE A 249 -5.00 6.95 -12.41
CA ILE A 249 -4.03 7.31 -13.43
C ILE A 249 -3.53 6.01 -14.07
N ILE A 250 -3.64 5.87 -15.39
CA ILE A 250 -2.87 4.86 -16.14
C ILE A 250 -1.91 5.65 -17.02
N SER A 251 -0.66 5.75 -16.60
CA SER A 251 0.36 6.46 -17.36
C SER A 251 0.63 5.74 -18.68
N SER A 252 0.95 6.49 -19.74
CA SER A 252 1.36 5.92 -21.04
C SER A 252 2.55 4.96 -20.90
N THR A 253 3.45 5.25 -19.94
CA THR A 253 4.61 4.41 -19.61
C THR A 253 4.19 3.07 -19.00
N LEU A 254 3.24 3.07 -18.05
CA LEU A 254 2.68 1.82 -17.50
C LEU A 254 1.96 1.02 -18.58
N ARG A 255 1.15 1.69 -19.42
CA ARG A 255 0.44 1.05 -20.54
C ARG A 255 1.42 0.33 -21.46
N LEU A 256 2.48 0.99 -21.91
CA LEU A 256 3.53 0.40 -22.74
C LEU A 256 4.21 -0.79 -22.05
N CYS A 257 4.51 -0.65 -20.76
CA CYS A 257 5.14 -1.71 -19.99
C CYS A 257 4.25 -2.95 -19.88
N CYS A 258 2.98 -2.77 -19.49
CA CYS A 258 1.99 -3.85 -19.40
C CYS A 258 1.68 -4.46 -20.76
N THR A 259 1.64 -3.68 -21.85
CA THR A 259 1.44 -4.21 -23.21
C THR A 259 2.64 -5.05 -23.66
N ASN A 260 3.87 -4.56 -23.48
CA ASN A 260 5.07 -5.30 -23.85
C ASN A 260 5.23 -6.61 -23.06
N LEU A 261 4.89 -6.59 -21.76
CA LEU A 261 4.90 -7.77 -20.91
C LEU A 261 3.77 -8.75 -21.23
N SER A 262 2.57 -8.26 -21.56
CA SER A 262 1.47 -9.10 -22.06
C SER A 262 1.84 -9.78 -23.36
N VAL A 263 2.42 -9.04 -24.32
CA VAL A 263 2.88 -9.59 -25.61
C VAL A 263 3.95 -10.67 -25.39
N LYS A 264 4.96 -10.41 -24.54
CA LYS A 264 5.98 -11.41 -24.16
C LYS A 264 5.39 -12.64 -23.46
N ALA A 265 4.36 -12.47 -22.63
CA ALA A 265 3.71 -13.55 -21.90
C ALA A 265 2.82 -14.42 -22.81
N PHE A 266 2.17 -13.83 -23.81
CA PHE A 266 1.38 -14.57 -24.81
C PHE A 266 2.25 -15.23 -25.88
N SER A 267 3.45 -14.71 -26.17
CA SER A 267 4.41 -15.36 -27.07
C SER A 267 5.22 -16.49 -26.42
N ALA A 268 5.08 -16.69 -25.11
CA ALA A 268 5.78 -17.72 -24.34
C ALA A 268 4.85 -18.90 -23.96
N ILE A 269 3.65 -18.95 -24.55
CA ILE A 269 2.68 -20.07 -24.51
C ILE A 269 2.68 -20.69 -25.89
#